data_AF-A0A4S9S7L1-F1
#
_entry.id   AF-A0A4S9S7L1-F1
#
_cell.length_a   1.000
_cell.length_b   1.000
_cell.length_c   1.000
_cell.angle_alpha   90.00
_cell.angle_beta   90.00
_cell.angle_gamma   90.00
#
_symmetry.space_group_name_H-M   'P 1'
#
loop_
_entity.id
_entity.type
_entity.pdbx_description
1 polymer ?
#
loop_
_entity_poly.entity_id
_entity_poly.type
_entity_poly.pdbx_seq_one_letter_code
_entity_poly.pdbx_strand_id
1 'polypeptide(L)'
;MAYEIFYAYATTTTAFERVSFSMWFLLDFTFAAVTILSTRAPGTRVPVVKRMILGVLAFLAFFWKVAQMYPDEREQITAYWTGLALQFPIGWGSLYLLIKNRHAKGHSLEIWLTRYLGCWTAYGVFAWRYLNVPQNWSYVGSNVSIAVIVLTMIPETIYPFVYIWVHKKNKQQLSRHEVEYSDQKVAN
;
A
#
# COMPACT_ATOMS: atom_id res chain seq x y z
N MET A 1 3.84 -1.30 7.87
CA MET A 1 4.17 -1.42 9.32
C MET A 1 5.65 -1.22 9.70
N ALA A 2 6.62 -2.05 9.24
CA ALA A 2 8.01 -1.92 9.72
C ALA A 2 8.70 -0.63 9.25
N TYR A 3 8.36 -0.17 8.05
CA TYR A 3 8.86 1.05 7.44
C TYR A 3 8.48 2.28 8.29
N GLU A 4 7.20 2.39 8.65
CA GLU A 4 6.63 3.51 9.41
C GLU A 4 7.24 3.57 10.81
N ILE A 5 7.44 2.42 11.47
CA ILE A 5 8.13 2.37 12.77
C ILE A 5 9.58 2.82 12.61
N PHE A 6 10.32 2.25 11.66
CA PHE A 6 11.73 2.53 11.50
C PHE A 6 11.97 4.02 11.23
N TYR A 7 11.32 4.57 10.21
CA TYR A 7 11.51 5.97 9.83
C TYR A 7 10.95 6.94 10.89
N ALA A 8 9.82 6.62 11.55
CA ALA A 8 9.31 7.46 12.64
C ALA A 8 10.33 7.69 13.75
N TYR A 9 11.06 6.66 14.17
CA TYR A 9 11.89 6.73 15.37
C TYR A 9 13.38 6.82 15.10
N ALA A 10 13.86 6.34 13.93
CA ALA A 10 15.27 6.36 13.59
C ALA A 10 15.70 7.58 12.75
N THR A 11 14.78 8.21 11.99
CA THR A 11 15.18 9.27 11.04
C THR A 11 14.46 10.60 11.22
N THR A 12 13.27 10.65 11.84
CA THR A 12 12.59 11.93 12.05
C THR A 12 13.31 12.81 13.07
N THR A 13 13.43 14.09 12.73
CA THR A 13 14.01 15.10 13.61
C THR A 13 12.94 15.98 14.26
N THR A 14 11.77 16.10 13.62
CA THR A 14 10.67 16.92 14.10
C THR A 14 9.56 16.10 14.75
N ALA A 15 8.88 16.70 15.75
CA ALA A 15 7.72 16.08 16.37
C ALA A 15 6.57 15.85 15.38
N PHE A 16 6.39 16.75 14.41
CA PHE A 16 5.35 16.65 13.40
C PHE A 16 5.53 15.44 12.47
N GLU A 17 6.75 15.21 11.97
CA GLU A 17 7.06 14.02 11.16
C GLU A 17 6.83 12.74 11.96
N ARG A 18 7.29 12.71 13.23
CA ARG A 18 7.12 11.55 14.11
C ARG A 18 5.64 11.22 14.34
N VAL A 19 4.82 12.23 14.58
CA VAL A 19 3.36 12.06 14.74
C VAL A 19 2.74 11.56 13.44
N SER A 20 3.14 12.12 12.30
CA SER A 20 2.62 11.74 10.97
C SER A 20 2.89 10.26 10.65
N PHE A 21 4.11 9.78 10.86
CA PHE A 21 4.44 8.37 10.68
C PHE A 21 3.75 7.47 11.71
N SER A 22 3.60 7.95 12.95
CA SER A 22 2.88 7.20 14.00
C SER A 22 1.39 7.03 13.67
N MET A 23 0.76 8.05 13.09
CA MET A 23 -0.62 7.96 12.61
C MET A 23 -0.75 6.95 11.47
N TRP A 24 0.16 6.98 10.50
CA TRP A 24 0.22 5.98 9.42
C TRP A 24 0.40 4.56 9.94
N PHE A 25 1.31 4.37 10.90
CA PHE A 25 1.49 3.08 11.57
C PHE A 25 0.21 2.61 12.29
N LEU A 26 -0.49 3.51 12.97
CA LEU A 26 -1.72 3.19 13.69
C LEU A 26 -2.81 2.72 12.73
N LEU A 27 -2.97 3.39 11.58
CA LEU A 27 -3.91 2.96 10.53
C LEU A 27 -3.58 1.55 10.03
N ASP A 28 -2.32 1.31 9.67
CA ASP A 28 -1.83 -0.01 9.24
C ASP A 28 -2.11 -1.10 10.28
N PHE A 29 -1.82 -0.81 11.54
CA PHE A 29 -2.04 -1.74 12.65
C PHE A 29 -3.53 -2.05 12.82
N THR A 30 -4.40 -1.03 12.78
CA THR A 30 -5.85 -1.22 12.85
C THR A 30 -6.36 -2.06 11.68
N PHE A 31 -5.91 -1.80 10.45
CA PHE A 31 -6.30 -2.61 9.30
C PHE A 31 -5.84 -4.06 9.42
N ALA A 32 -4.61 -4.30 9.86
CA ALA A 32 -4.10 -5.64 10.12
C ALA A 32 -4.92 -6.36 11.22
N ALA A 33 -5.19 -5.67 12.33
CA ALA A 33 -5.95 -6.21 13.45
C ALA A 33 -7.37 -6.58 13.04
N VAL A 34 -8.10 -5.65 12.42
CA VAL A 34 -9.47 -5.88 11.92
C VAL A 34 -9.48 -7.02 10.92
N THR A 35 -8.53 -7.05 9.97
CA THR A 35 -8.45 -8.14 8.98
C THR A 35 -8.29 -9.50 9.64
N ILE A 36 -7.39 -9.64 10.62
CA ILE A 36 -7.17 -10.92 11.33
C ILE A 36 -8.40 -11.32 12.14
N LEU A 37 -9.00 -10.37 12.86
CA LEU A 37 -10.16 -10.63 13.71
C LEU A 37 -11.41 -11.00 12.90
N SER A 38 -11.61 -10.38 11.74
CA SER A 38 -12.80 -10.58 10.90
C SER A 38 -12.69 -11.76 9.93
N THR A 39 -11.49 -12.11 9.46
CA THR A 39 -11.33 -13.15 8.41
C THR A 39 -10.89 -14.52 8.95
N ARG A 40 -10.35 -14.60 10.17
CA ARG A 40 -9.80 -15.84 10.71
C ARG A 40 -10.55 -16.34 11.94
N ALA A 41 -10.79 -17.66 11.94
CA ALA A 41 -11.33 -18.37 13.09
C ALA A 41 -10.39 -18.22 14.30
N PRO A 42 -10.91 -18.10 15.54
CA PRO A 42 -10.11 -17.84 16.74
C PRO A 42 -8.86 -18.72 16.89
N GLY A 43 -8.98 -20.03 16.62
CA GLY A 43 -7.86 -20.99 16.73
C GLY A 43 -6.75 -20.85 15.69
N THR A 44 -6.96 -20.07 14.62
CA THR A 44 -6.00 -19.94 13.50
C THR A 44 -5.27 -18.59 13.47
N ARG A 45 -5.57 -17.69 14.42
CA ARG A 45 -5.02 -16.32 14.44
C ARG A 45 -3.58 -16.28 14.89
N VAL A 46 -3.23 -17.08 15.91
CA VAL A 46 -1.91 -17.04 16.58
C VAL A 46 -0.73 -17.25 15.61
N PRO A 47 -0.72 -18.25 14.71
CA PRO A 47 0.39 -18.44 13.78
C PRO A 47 0.59 -17.25 12.84
N VAL A 48 -0.49 -16.58 12.44
CA VAL A 48 -0.47 -15.44 11.52
C VAL A 48 0.09 -14.21 12.22
N VAL A 49 -0.40 -13.91 13.43
CA VAL A 49 0.12 -12.82 14.26
C VAL A 49 1.61 -13.02 14.52
N LYS A 50 2.05 -14.24 14.89
CA LYS A 50 3.47 -14.55 15.09
C LYS A 50 4.30 -14.28 13.84
N ARG A 51 3.86 -14.74 12.66
CA ARG A 51 4.56 -14.48 11.39
C ARG A 51 4.64 -12.99 11.06
N MET A 52 3.59 -12.22 11.35
CA MET A 52 3.58 -10.77 11.13
C MET A 52 4.54 -10.05 12.07
N ILE A 53 4.55 -10.39 13.37
CA ILE A 53 5.49 -9.82 14.34
C ILE A 53 6.94 -10.14 13.94
N LEU A 54 7.23 -11.42 13.64
CA LEU A 54 8.56 -11.83 13.19
C LEU A 54 8.97 -11.13 11.89
N GLY A 55 8.05 -10.96 10.94
CA GLY A 55 8.27 -10.20 9.72
C GLY A 55 8.62 -8.74 10.01
N VAL A 56 7.86 -8.07 10.89
CA VAL A 56 8.14 -6.69 11.30
C VAL A 56 9.53 -6.59 11.94
N LEU A 57 9.86 -7.45 12.89
CA LEU A 57 11.18 -7.45 13.55
C LEU A 57 12.32 -7.71 12.56
N ALA A 58 12.13 -8.66 11.63
CA ALA A 58 13.13 -8.95 10.60
C ALA A 58 13.35 -7.74 9.68
N PHE A 59 12.29 -7.05 9.25
CA PHE A 59 12.41 -5.86 8.42
C PHE A 59 12.97 -4.66 9.19
N LEU A 60 12.68 -4.51 10.49
CA LEU A 60 13.33 -3.50 11.33
C LEU A 60 14.84 -3.72 11.42
N ALA A 61 15.27 -4.97 11.64
CA ALA A 61 16.70 -5.32 11.65
C ALA A 61 17.35 -5.10 10.27
N PHE A 62 16.64 -5.43 9.20
CA PHE A 62 17.09 -5.13 7.84
C PHE A 62 17.27 -3.63 7.61
N PHE A 63 16.27 -2.80 7.92
CA PHE A 63 16.37 -1.34 7.76
C PHE A 63 17.47 -0.74 8.62
N TRP A 64 17.66 -1.23 9.85
CA TRP A 64 18.78 -0.79 10.68
C TRP A 64 20.12 -1.09 10.02
N LYS A 65 20.31 -2.31 9.49
CA LYS A 65 21.54 -2.67 8.78
C LYS A 65 21.77 -1.81 7.54
N VAL A 66 20.71 -1.52 6.78
CA VAL A 66 20.81 -0.63 5.61
C VAL A 66 21.18 0.78 6.02
N ALA A 67 20.57 1.32 7.09
CA ALA A 67 20.86 2.66 7.60
C ALA A 67 22.29 2.79 8.17
N GLN A 68 22.90 1.71 8.66
CA GLN A 68 24.32 1.71 9.04
C GLN A 68 25.25 1.84 7.83
N MET A 69 24.86 1.30 6.67
CA MET A 69 25.65 1.37 5.43
C MET A 69 25.40 2.68 4.68
N TYR A 70 24.17 3.20 4.74
CA TYR A 70 23.72 4.41 4.08
C TYR A 70 23.02 5.30 5.11
N PRO A 71 23.78 6.05 5.93
CA PRO A 71 23.20 6.93 6.94
C PRO A 71 22.30 7.96 6.27
N ASP A 72 21.02 7.89 6.60
CA ASP A 72 19.95 8.69 5.99
C ASP A 72 19.87 10.10 6.63
N GLU A 73 21.03 10.73 6.82
CA GLU A 73 21.10 12.07 7.38
C GLU A 73 20.67 13.10 6.33
N ARG A 74 19.47 13.67 6.51
CA ARG A 74 18.86 14.78 5.76
C ARG A 74 18.50 14.52 4.30
N GLU A 75 19.24 13.69 3.57
CA GLU A 75 18.99 13.41 2.15
C GLU A 75 17.99 12.27 1.93
N GLN A 76 17.65 11.46 2.93
CA GLN A 76 16.55 10.47 2.87
C GLN A 76 16.61 9.54 1.63
N ILE A 77 17.80 9.17 1.19
CA ILE A 77 18.04 8.30 0.03
C ILE A 77 17.46 6.90 0.29
N THR A 78 17.74 6.33 1.45
CA THR A 78 17.28 5.00 1.82
C THR A 78 15.76 4.98 1.97
N ALA A 79 15.19 5.97 2.65
CA ALA A 79 13.74 6.14 2.77
C ALA A 79 13.06 6.20 1.40
N TYR A 80 13.64 6.98 0.47
CA TYR A 80 13.11 7.11 -0.88
C TYR A 80 13.05 5.77 -1.62
N TRP A 81 14.18 5.07 -1.72
CA TRP A 81 14.25 3.82 -2.49
C TRP A 81 13.48 2.69 -1.85
N THR A 82 13.50 2.57 -0.52
CA THR A 82 12.74 1.54 0.19
C THR A 82 11.23 1.82 0.14
N GLY A 83 10.80 3.09 0.16
CA GLY A 83 9.42 3.49 -0.08
C GLY A 83 8.94 3.10 -1.49
N LEU A 84 9.73 3.38 -2.52
CA LEU A 84 9.42 2.94 -3.90
C LEU A 84 9.35 1.42 -4.02
N ALA A 85 10.28 0.70 -3.40
CA ALA A 85 10.30 -0.75 -3.41
C ALA A 85 9.08 -1.37 -2.72
N LEU A 86 8.53 -0.73 -1.69
CA LEU A 86 7.30 -1.15 -1.03
C LEU A 86 6.05 -0.85 -1.86
N GLN A 87 6.01 0.31 -2.53
CA GLN A 87 4.86 0.70 -3.35
C GLN A 87 4.61 -0.28 -4.50
N PHE A 88 5.69 -0.81 -5.09
CA PHE A 88 5.62 -1.69 -6.26
C PHE A 88 4.75 -2.95 -6.04
N PRO A 89 5.03 -3.85 -5.07
CA PRO A 89 4.21 -5.02 -4.82
C PRO A 89 2.81 -4.67 -4.31
N ILE A 90 2.62 -3.54 -3.62
CA ILE A 90 1.31 -3.10 -3.12
C ILE A 90 0.37 -2.78 -4.29
N GLY A 91 0.81 -1.94 -5.22
CA GLY A 91 0.02 -1.54 -6.39
C GLY A 91 -0.32 -2.73 -7.27
N TRP A 92 0.70 -3.44 -7.76
CA TRP A 92 0.54 -4.58 -8.66
C TRP A 92 -0.18 -5.77 -8.00
N GLY A 93 0.12 -6.06 -6.73
CA GLY A 93 -0.56 -7.11 -5.99
C GLY A 93 -2.05 -6.84 -5.82
N SER A 94 -2.42 -5.59 -5.50
CA SER A 94 -3.83 -5.20 -5.37
C SER A 94 -4.60 -5.34 -6.70
N LEU A 95 -3.98 -4.94 -7.82
CA LEU A 95 -4.56 -5.09 -9.15
C LEU A 95 -4.68 -6.57 -9.56
N TYR A 96 -3.64 -7.36 -9.32
CA TYR A 96 -3.63 -8.80 -9.60
C TYR A 96 -4.74 -9.54 -8.84
N LEU A 97 -4.89 -9.28 -7.54
CA LEU A 97 -5.93 -9.92 -6.73
C LEU A 97 -7.34 -9.55 -7.20
N LEU A 98 -7.55 -8.29 -7.58
CA LEU A 98 -8.83 -7.83 -8.12
C LEU A 98 -9.19 -8.54 -9.45
N ILE A 99 -8.22 -8.71 -10.34
CA ILE A 99 -8.40 -9.41 -11.61
C ILE A 99 -8.62 -10.91 -11.39
N LYS A 100 -7.80 -11.54 -10.54
CA LYS A 100 -7.82 -12.98 -10.27
C LYS A 100 -9.11 -13.42 -9.58
N ASN A 101 -9.49 -12.72 -8.51
CA ASN A 101 -10.63 -13.12 -7.68
C ASN A 101 -11.97 -12.77 -8.34
N ARG A 102 -11.96 -11.93 -9.39
CA ARG A 102 -13.15 -11.45 -10.10
C ARG A 102 -14.20 -10.87 -9.15
N HIS A 103 -13.80 -10.36 -8.00
CA HIS A 103 -14.69 -9.69 -7.07
C HIS A 103 -14.02 -8.54 -6.33
N ALA A 104 -14.81 -7.50 -6.06
CA ALA A 104 -14.37 -6.31 -5.36
C ALA A 104 -14.45 -6.44 -3.82
N LYS A 105 -14.74 -7.62 -3.27
CA LYS A 105 -14.82 -7.82 -1.81
C LYS A 105 -13.45 -7.51 -1.16
N GLY A 106 -13.46 -6.65 -0.14
CA GLY A 106 -12.26 -6.17 0.53
C GLY A 106 -11.53 -5.02 -0.20
N HIS A 107 -12.08 -4.54 -1.31
CA HIS A 107 -11.56 -3.41 -2.07
C HIS A 107 -12.55 -2.24 -2.01
N SER A 108 -12.05 -1.01 -1.87
CA SER A 108 -12.86 0.21 -1.85
C SER A 108 -12.19 1.31 -2.70
N LEU A 109 -13.01 2.12 -3.37
CA LEU A 109 -12.51 3.26 -4.15
C LEU A 109 -12.03 4.40 -3.24
N GLU A 110 -12.61 4.54 -2.05
CA GLU A 110 -12.18 5.51 -1.04
C GLU A 110 -10.78 5.19 -0.51
N ILE A 111 -10.52 3.90 -0.22
CA ILE A 111 -9.19 3.41 0.17
C ILE A 111 -8.20 3.63 -0.97
N TRP A 112 -8.59 3.28 -2.20
CA TRP A 112 -7.76 3.52 -3.38
C TRP A 112 -7.44 5.01 -3.56
N LEU A 113 -8.44 5.90 -3.47
CA LEU A 113 -8.25 7.34 -3.66
C LEU A 113 -7.29 7.91 -2.62
N THR A 114 -7.46 7.51 -1.36
CA THR A 114 -6.56 7.91 -0.26
C THR A 114 -5.12 7.47 -0.54
N ARG A 115 -4.93 6.22 -1.01
CA ARG A 115 -3.62 5.70 -1.40
C ARG A 115 -3.05 6.47 -2.60
N TYR A 116 -3.86 6.73 -3.63
CA TYR A 116 -3.45 7.44 -4.84
C TYR A 116 -2.98 8.86 -4.53
N LEU A 117 -3.72 9.59 -3.70
CA LEU A 117 -3.32 10.91 -3.21
C LEU A 117 -2.06 10.83 -2.34
N GLY A 118 -1.91 9.77 -1.54
CA GLY A 118 -0.68 9.47 -0.79
C GLY A 118 0.54 9.32 -1.70
N CYS A 119 0.42 8.56 -2.80
CA CYS A 119 1.50 8.40 -3.78
C CYS A 119 1.88 9.75 -4.42
N TRP A 120 0.88 10.52 -4.86
CA TRP A 120 1.11 11.84 -5.46
C TRP A 120 1.76 12.83 -4.49
N THR A 121 1.30 12.88 -3.24
CA THR A 121 1.89 13.76 -2.23
C THR A 121 3.32 13.33 -1.87
N ALA A 122 3.58 12.03 -1.72
CA ALA A 122 4.93 11.52 -1.48
C ALA A 122 5.88 11.87 -2.63
N TYR A 123 5.53 11.54 -3.88
CA TYR A 123 6.35 11.85 -5.04
C TYR A 123 6.48 13.36 -5.27
N GLY A 124 5.40 14.11 -5.03
CA GLY A 124 5.39 15.56 -5.12
C GLY A 124 6.38 16.22 -4.15
N VAL A 125 6.49 15.74 -2.91
CA VAL A 125 7.46 16.26 -1.93
C VAL A 125 8.90 16.01 -2.39
N PHE A 126 9.23 14.82 -2.90
CA PHE A 126 10.56 14.54 -3.43
C PHE A 126 10.87 15.33 -4.71
N ALA A 127 9.89 15.49 -5.60
CA ALA A 127 10.03 16.31 -6.79
C ALA A 127 10.24 17.78 -6.42
N TRP A 128 9.47 18.33 -5.49
CA TRP A 128 9.64 19.69 -4.98
C TRP A 128 11.04 19.88 -4.37
N ARG A 129 11.52 18.93 -3.56
CA ARG A 129 12.88 18.96 -3.00
C ARG A 129 13.96 18.96 -4.09
N TYR A 130 13.80 18.13 -5.12
CA TYR A 130 14.70 18.10 -6.28
C TYR A 130 14.71 19.43 -7.05
N LEU A 131 13.56 20.05 -7.26
CA LEU A 131 13.49 21.34 -7.95
C LEU A 131 14.13 22.50 -7.16
N ASN A 132 14.12 22.45 -5.83
CA ASN A 132 14.72 23.49 -4.99
C ASN A 132 16.22 23.27 -4.73
N VAL A 133 16.66 22.02 -4.54
CA VAL A 133 18.05 21.68 -4.22
C VAL A 133 18.51 20.43 -4.99
N PRO A 134 18.65 20.49 -6.33
CA PRO A 134 18.85 19.31 -7.17
C PRO A 134 20.12 18.52 -6.83
N GLN A 135 21.13 19.15 -6.23
CA GLN A 135 22.38 18.50 -5.83
C GLN A 135 22.15 17.42 -4.77
N ASN A 136 21.34 17.72 -3.75
CA ASN A 136 21.07 16.82 -2.63
C ASN A 136 20.05 15.72 -2.98
N TRP A 137 19.27 15.92 -4.05
CA TRP A 137 18.18 15.04 -4.45
C TRP A 137 18.38 14.48 -5.87
N SER A 138 19.62 14.46 -6.36
CA SER A 138 19.95 14.11 -7.76
C SER A 138 19.43 12.73 -8.18
N TYR A 139 19.35 11.79 -7.25
CA TYR A 139 18.79 10.45 -7.46
C TYR A 139 17.30 10.47 -7.82
N VAL A 140 16.53 11.47 -7.37
CA VAL A 140 15.11 11.66 -7.73
C VAL A 140 14.96 12.06 -9.20
N GLY A 141 15.90 12.84 -9.72
CA GLY A 141 15.93 13.21 -11.14
C GLY A 141 16.50 12.14 -12.07
N SER A 142 16.92 10.99 -11.54
CA SER A 142 17.54 9.94 -12.35
C SER A 142 16.52 9.21 -13.23
N ASN A 143 16.95 8.76 -14.41
CA ASN A 143 16.11 7.96 -15.33
C ASN A 143 15.55 6.70 -14.65
N VAL A 144 16.31 6.10 -13.73
CA VAL A 144 15.88 4.92 -12.96
C VAL A 144 14.73 5.29 -12.04
N SER A 145 14.88 6.38 -11.28
CA SER A 145 13.82 6.88 -10.39
C SER A 145 12.53 7.17 -11.17
N ILE A 146 12.62 7.90 -12.28
CA ILE A 146 11.48 8.23 -13.12
C ILE A 146 10.79 6.96 -13.62
N ALA A 147 11.56 5.99 -14.15
CA ALA A 147 11.01 4.73 -14.61
C ALA A 147 10.29 3.96 -13.49
N VAL A 148 10.86 3.90 -12.30
CA VAL A 148 10.24 3.22 -11.15
C VAL A 148 8.96 3.93 -10.71
N ILE A 149 8.94 5.27 -10.64
CA ILE A 149 7.72 6.05 -10.33
C ILE A 149 6.63 5.77 -11.36
N VAL A 150 6.95 5.76 -12.65
CA VAL A 150 5.96 5.42 -13.69
C VAL A 150 5.43 4.00 -13.47
N LEU A 151 6.31 3.03 -13.24
CA LEU A 151 5.94 1.64 -13.01
C LEU A 151 5.09 1.42 -11.76
N THR A 152 5.27 2.21 -10.70
CA THR A 152 4.43 2.16 -9.50
C THR A 152 3.10 2.89 -9.68
N MET A 153 3.05 3.94 -10.51
CA MET A 153 1.83 4.72 -10.77
C MET A 153 0.88 4.08 -11.79
N ILE A 154 1.37 3.24 -12.71
CA ILE A 154 0.54 2.49 -13.66
C ILE A 154 -0.57 1.68 -12.96
N PRO A 155 -0.26 0.77 -12.02
CA PRO A 155 -1.30 -0.03 -11.39
C PRO A 155 -2.28 0.84 -10.60
N GLU A 156 -1.80 1.91 -9.96
CA GLU A 156 -2.66 2.84 -9.22
C GLU A 156 -3.64 3.60 -10.13
N THR A 157 -3.19 3.98 -11.33
CA THR A 157 -4.01 4.70 -12.31
C THR A 157 -5.02 3.78 -12.99
N ILE A 158 -4.64 2.52 -13.25
CA ILE A 158 -5.51 1.52 -13.90
C ILE A 158 -6.55 0.94 -12.93
N TYR A 159 -6.21 0.85 -11.64
CA TYR A 159 -7.04 0.24 -10.60
C TYR A 159 -8.52 0.64 -10.60
N PRO A 160 -8.91 1.94 -10.61
CA PRO A 160 -10.33 2.31 -10.52
C PRO A 160 -11.13 1.81 -11.73
N PHE A 161 -10.54 1.78 -12.92
CA PHE A 161 -11.20 1.28 -14.13
C PHE A 161 -11.45 -0.23 -14.04
N VAL A 162 -10.45 -0.99 -13.57
CA VAL A 162 -10.59 -2.43 -13.35
C VAL A 162 -11.59 -2.71 -12.23
N TYR A 163 -11.58 -1.92 -11.16
CA TYR A 163 -12.55 -2.02 -10.07
C TYR A 163 -13.98 -1.83 -10.56
N ILE A 164 -14.25 -0.74 -11.29
CA ILE A 164 -15.57 -0.45 -11.85
C ILE A 164 -16.02 -1.58 -12.80
N TRP A 165 -15.10 -2.09 -13.62
CA TRP A 165 -15.38 -3.19 -14.53
C TRP A 165 -15.77 -4.49 -13.79
N VAL A 166 -15.00 -4.90 -12.78
CA VAL A 166 -15.32 -6.06 -11.94
C VAL A 166 -16.65 -5.86 -11.21
N HIS A 167 -16.88 -4.67 -10.64
CA HIS A 167 -18.09 -4.36 -9.90
C HIS A 167 -19.34 -4.44 -10.80
N LYS A 168 -19.28 -3.87 -12.02
CA LYS A 168 -20.37 -3.96 -13.01
C LYS A 168 -20.67 -5.40 -13.41
N LYS A 169 -19.63 -6.21 -13.70
CA LYS A 169 -19.82 -7.61 -14.06
C LYS A 169 -20.47 -8.42 -12.95
N ASN A 170 -20.08 -8.19 -11.70
CA ASN A 170 -20.65 -8.92 -10.56
C ASN A 170 -22.11 -8.55 -10.32
N LYS A 171 -22.46 -7.27 -10.48
CA LYS A 171 -23.85 -6.82 -10.40
C LYS A 171 -24.72 -7.47 -11.48
N GLN A 172 -24.22 -7.56 -12.71
CA GLN A 172 -24.91 -8.22 -13.83
C GLN A 172 -25.10 -9.72 -13.60
N GLN A 173 -24.11 -10.39 -13.01
CA GLN A 173 -24.22 -11.82 -12.66
C GLN A 173 -25.24 -12.05 -11.54
N LEU A 174 -25.24 -11.22 -10.49
CA LEU A 174 -26.24 -11.30 -9.43
C LEU A 174 -27.66 -11.11 -9.97
N SER A 175 -27.89 -10.06 -10.77
CA SER A 175 -29.22 -9.80 -11.33
C SER A 175 -29.70 -10.95 -12.23
N ARG A 176 -28.79 -11.61 -12.95
CA ARG A 176 -29.15 -12.76 -13.80
C ARG A 176 -29.59 -13.96 -12.96
N HIS A 177 -28.88 -14.24 -11.86
CA HIS A 177 -29.25 -15.31 -10.93
C HIS A 177 -30.56 -15.03 -10.19
N GLU A 178 -30.85 -13.77 -9.83
CA GLU A 178 -32.14 -13.40 -9.22
C GLU A 178 -33.32 -13.62 -10.17
N VAL A 179 -33.17 -13.25 -11.46
CA VAL A 179 -34.19 -13.50 -12.49
C VAL A 179 -34.41 -15.00 -12.68
N GLU A 180 -33.34 -15.78 -12.85
CA GLU A 180 -33.43 -17.24 -13.05
C GLU A 180 -34.09 -17.94 -11.85
N TYR A 181 -33.77 -17.51 -10.63
CA TYR A 181 -34.40 -18.04 -9.41
C TYR A 181 -35.88 -17.64 -9.29
N SER A 182 -36.24 -16.43 -9.70
CA SER A 182 -37.63 -15.98 -9.74
C SER A 182 -38.44 -16.79 -10.75
N ASP A 183 -37.90 -17.03 -11.94
CA ASP A 183 -38.56 -17.81 -12.99
C ASP A 183 -38.78 -19.27 -12.54
N GLN A 184 -37.80 -19.88 -11.83
CA GLN A 184 -37.96 -21.20 -11.23
C GLN A 184 -39.03 -21.28 -10.13
N LYS A 185 -39.25 -20.20 -9.37
CA LYS A 185 -40.34 -20.14 -8.38
C LYS A 185 -41.71 -20.00 -9.00
N VAL A 186 -41.83 -19.34 -10.14
CA VAL A 186 -43.11 -19.17 -10.85
C VAL A 186 -43.51 -20.43 -11.62
N ALA A 187 -42.54 -21.27 -12.00
CA ALA A 187 -42.76 -22.51 -12.73
C ALA A 187 -43.15 -23.74 -11.87
N ASN A 188 -43.15 -23.63 -10.54
CA ASN A 188 -43.56 -24.68 -9.59
C ASN A 188 -44.84 -24.29 -8.85
#